data_AF-A0A255R3X2-F1
#
_entry.id   AF-A0A255R3X2-F1
#
_cell.length_a   1.000
_cell.length_b   1.000
_cell.length_c   1.000
_cell.angle_alpha   90.00
_cell.angle_beta   90.00
_cell.angle_gamma   90.00
#
_symmetry.space_group_name_H-M   'P 1'
#
loop_
_entity.id
_entity.type
_entity.pdbx_description
1 polymer ?
#
loop_
_entity_poly.entity_id
_entity_poly.type
_entity_poly.pdbx_seq_one_letter_code
_entity_poly.pdbx_strand_id
1 'polypeptide(L)'
;MTFWSRSIVASVLAALVSLSFTATVNSQDRSISQLLKSGSFQAVDHSKQSERGKPILSFPCDPLMSVEQERQLLETLSKPSPLKANAITTLNSLAQALSEHCPVVIDRRSLDEYGMRIDMDLSKNLLLDNTSKEPVSNEQSVDQPASNQWWAAASEPTSNDHGLSLLGDLVQRLDGSDLEIVLYHSRVVITTIEAAEELNIVRMYEISPLKGLDSLVDTITQTFDPDRWEILGGQAMMRRISTDQNDWLIVSAPTMTQLKVQAFLNRINQ
;
A
#
# COMPACT_ATOMS: atom_id res chain seq x y z
N MET A 1 46.07 2.61 39.89
CA MET A 1 44.91 1.69 39.88
C MET A 1 43.65 2.55 39.80
N THR A 2 43.09 2.71 38.61
CA THR A 2 41.85 3.45 38.36
C THR A 2 41.02 2.62 37.40
N PHE A 3 40.13 1.80 37.95
CA PHE A 3 39.09 1.10 37.19
C PHE A 3 37.95 2.09 36.97
N TRP A 4 37.78 2.54 35.73
CA TRP A 4 36.55 3.21 35.31
C TRP A 4 35.50 2.16 34.96
N SER A 5 34.32 2.34 35.55
CA SER A 5 33.15 1.47 35.41
C SER A 5 32.66 1.44 33.96
N ARG A 6 32.62 0.23 33.38
CA ARG A 6 32.02 -0.06 32.07
C ARG A 6 30.50 0.21 32.01
N SER A 7 29.86 0.57 33.13
CA SER A 7 28.42 0.79 33.20
C SER A 7 27.96 2.20 32.77
N ILE A 8 28.87 3.18 32.69
CA ILE A 8 28.49 4.57 32.37
C ILE A 8 28.53 4.83 30.85
N VAL A 9 29.33 4.07 30.10
CA VAL A 9 29.43 4.22 28.63
C VAL A 9 28.21 3.61 27.92
N ALA A 10 27.58 2.58 28.49
CA ALA A 10 26.38 1.97 27.93
C ALA A 10 25.10 2.84 28.11
N SER A 11 24.98 3.58 29.21
CA SER A 11 23.82 4.48 29.43
C SER A 11 23.90 5.78 28.62
N VAL A 12 25.11 6.26 28.29
CA VAL A 12 25.28 7.46 27.45
C VAL A 12 25.08 7.15 25.96
N LEU A 13 25.43 5.93 25.52
CA LEU A 13 25.12 5.47 24.15
C LEU A 13 23.64 5.11 23.96
N ALA A 14 22.97 4.55 24.96
CA ALA A 14 21.51 4.35 24.92
C ALA A 14 20.75 5.70 24.91
N ALA A 15 21.23 6.71 25.65
CA ALA A 15 20.64 8.05 25.64
C ALA A 15 20.88 8.81 24.33
N LEU A 16 22.05 8.67 23.70
CA LEU A 16 22.35 9.32 22.41
C LEU A 16 21.61 8.68 21.22
N VAL A 17 21.37 7.36 21.25
CA VAL A 17 20.48 6.70 20.27
C VAL A 17 19.01 7.11 20.49
N SER A 18 18.57 7.30 21.75
CA SER A 18 17.22 7.82 22.06
C SER A 18 17.01 9.30 21.69
N LEU A 19 18.07 10.11 21.69
CA LEU A 19 18.04 11.54 21.32
C LEU A 19 18.06 11.78 19.81
N SER A 20 18.68 10.89 19.03
CA SER A 20 18.53 10.88 17.57
C SER A 20 17.15 10.35 17.13
N PHE A 21 16.56 9.43 17.90
CA PHE A 21 15.20 8.91 17.69
C PHE A 21 14.13 10.00 17.91
N THR A 22 14.30 10.85 18.92
CA THR A 22 13.37 11.97 19.15
C THR A 22 13.54 13.14 18.17
N ALA A 23 14.62 13.26 17.42
CA ALA A 23 14.81 14.38 16.48
C ALA A 23 14.06 14.16 15.15
N THR A 24 14.09 12.94 14.62
CA THR A 24 13.32 12.58 13.41
C THR A 24 11.85 12.37 13.75
N VAL A 25 11.54 11.73 14.90
CA VAL A 25 10.16 11.64 15.41
C VAL A 25 9.63 13.02 15.80
N ASN A 26 10.41 13.97 16.37
CA ASN A 26 9.90 15.34 16.58
C ASN A 26 9.77 16.13 15.28
N SER A 27 10.58 15.87 14.25
CA SER A 27 10.42 16.49 12.94
C SER A 27 9.09 16.05 12.30
N GLN A 28 8.81 14.75 12.30
CA GLN A 28 7.56 14.19 11.77
C GLN A 28 6.36 14.40 12.71
N ASP A 29 6.48 14.32 14.04
CA ASP A 29 5.39 14.68 14.97
C ASP A 29 5.10 16.18 14.91
N ARG A 30 6.11 17.04 14.68
CA ARG A 30 5.86 18.45 14.34
C ARG A 30 5.19 18.56 12.99
N SER A 31 5.57 17.78 11.99
CA SER A 31 4.94 17.81 10.67
C SER A 31 3.50 17.30 10.71
N ILE A 32 3.18 16.24 11.45
CA ILE A 32 1.83 15.70 11.67
C ILE A 32 1.02 16.67 12.52
N SER A 33 1.58 17.18 13.62
CA SER A 33 0.92 18.20 14.44
C SER A 33 0.73 19.52 13.67
N GLN A 34 1.65 19.87 12.77
CA GLN A 34 1.53 21.02 11.88
C GLN A 34 0.54 20.75 10.76
N LEU A 35 0.44 19.53 10.22
CA LEU A 35 -0.59 19.11 9.26
C LEU A 35 -1.99 19.20 9.88
N LEU A 36 -2.12 18.75 11.13
CA LEU A 36 -3.35 18.89 11.91
C LEU A 36 -3.67 20.36 12.24
N LYS A 37 -2.66 21.24 12.33
CA LYS A 37 -2.81 22.68 12.66
C LYS A 37 -2.89 23.61 11.45
N SER A 38 -2.37 23.22 10.29
CA SER A 38 -2.18 24.09 9.11
C SER A 38 -3.47 24.36 8.33
N GLY A 39 -4.60 23.80 8.76
CA GLY A 39 -5.89 24.06 8.15
C GLY A 39 -6.09 23.41 6.78
N SER A 40 -5.12 22.65 6.24
CA SER A 40 -5.37 21.84 5.03
C SER A 40 -6.34 20.68 5.28
N PHE A 41 -6.59 20.34 6.56
CA PHE A 41 -7.61 19.39 7.00
C PHE A 41 -9.04 19.94 7.03
N GLN A 42 -9.28 21.19 6.62
CA GLN A 42 -10.59 21.87 6.71
C GLN A 42 -11.74 21.19 5.95
N ALA A 43 -11.49 20.14 5.17
CA ALA A 43 -12.52 19.39 4.44
C ALA A 43 -12.81 17.98 4.98
N VAL A 44 -12.12 17.50 6.02
CA VAL A 44 -12.55 16.27 6.70
C VAL A 44 -13.74 16.66 7.55
N ASP A 45 -14.91 16.52 6.93
CA ASP A 45 -16.20 16.69 7.59
C ASP A 45 -16.25 15.76 8.79
N HIS A 46 -15.96 16.29 9.98
CA HIS A 46 -15.94 15.55 11.24
C HIS A 46 -17.29 14.88 11.55
N SER A 47 -18.37 15.22 10.82
CA SER A 47 -19.64 14.52 10.89
C SER A 47 -19.60 13.11 10.28
N LYS A 48 -18.60 12.80 9.45
CA LYS A 48 -18.46 11.49 8.80
C LYS A 48 -17.64 10.57 9.69
N GLN A 49 -18.34 9.85 10.56
CA GLN A 49 -17.79 8.69 11.28
C GLN A 49 -18.00 7.43 10.44
N SER A 50 -17.06 6.48 10.52
CA SER A 50 -17.32 5.16 9.97
C SER A 50 -18.43 4.50 10.78
N GLU A 51 -19.23 3.68 10.12
CA GLU A 51 -20.28 2.90 10.78
C GLU A 51 -19.88 1.43 10.77
N ARG A 52 -20.34 0.68 11.77
CA ARG A 52 -20.15 -0.77 11.82
C ARG A 52 -20.86 -1.44 10.63
N GLY A 53 -20.21 -2.42 10.00
CA GLY A 53 -20.71 -3.11 8.82
C GLY A 53 -20.50 -2.36 7.50
N LYS A 54 -19.96 -1.12 7.52
CA LYS A 54 -19.61 -0.35 6.33
C LYS A 54 -18.09 -0.31 6.12
N PRO A 55 -17.60 -0.01 4.90
CA PRO A 55 -16.18 0.26 4.70
C PRO A 55 -15.67 1.36 5.64
N ILE A 56 -14.49 1.16 6.20
CA ILE A 56 -13.81 2.11 7.07
C ILE A 56 -13.43 3.34 6.26
N LEU A 57 -13.78 4.52 6.76
CA LEU A 57 -13.42 5.79 6.13
C LEU A 57 -11.91 6.00 6.26
N SER A 58 -11.30 6.46 5.17
CA SER A 58 -9.88 6.82 5.15
C SER A 58 -9.60 8.03 4.29
N PHE A 59 -8.53 8.74 4.64
CA PHE A 59 -8.20 10.04 4.08
C PHE A 59 -6.70 10.10 3.75
N PRO A 60 -6.32 10.44 2.51
CA PRO A 60 -4.93 10.70 2.18
C PRO A 60 -4.49 12.02 2.83
N CYS A 61 -3.28 12.05 3.38
CA CYS A 61 -2.68 13.25 3.96
C CYS A 61 -1.68 13.89 2.99
N ASP A 62 -2.08 14.05 1.73
CA ASP A 62 -1.28 14.66 0.67
C ASP A 62 -1.81 16.06 0.37
N PRO A 63 -0.98 17.12 0.45
CA PRO A 63 -1.41 18.50 0.23
C PRO A 63 -1.93 18.79 -1.18
N LEU A 64 -1.58 17.96 -2.18
CA LEU A 64 -1.97 18.11 -3.57
C LEU A 64 -2.93 17.01 -4.05
N MET A 65 -3.45 16.17 -3.14
CA MET A 65 -4.43 15.13 -3.47
C MET A 65 -5.64 15.21 -2.54
N SER A 66 -6.78 15.59 -3.12
CA SER A 66 -8.06 15.52 -2.40
C SER A 66 -8.57 14.07 -2.33
N VAL A 67 -9.43 13.80 -1.35
CA VAL A 67 -10.11 12.50 -1.18
C VAL A 67 -10.87 12.11 -2.45
N GLU A 68 -11.51 13.08 -3.10
CA GLU A 68 -12.30 12.84 -4.31
C GLU A 68 -11.42 12.49 -5.51
N GLN A 69 -10.26 13.15 -5.66
CA GLN A 69 -9.28 12.82 -6.69
C GLN A 69 -8.72 11.41 -6.52
N GLU A 70 -8.35 11.06 -5.29
CA GLU A 70 -7.88 9.70 -5.00
C GLU A 70 -8.97 8.66 -5.26
N ARG A 71 -10.21 8.93 -4.84
CA ARG A 71 -11.35 8.05 -5.10
C ARG A 71 -11.54 7.81 -6.60
N GLN A 72 -11.44 8.86 -7.41
CA GLN A 72 -11.53 8.75 -8.88
C GLN A 72 -10.39 7.94 -9.49
N LEU A 73 -9.16 8.09 -8.98
CA LEU A 73 -8.01 7.28 -9.39
C LEU A 73 -8.23 5.80 -9.04
N LEU A 74 -8.59 5.51 -7.78
CA LEU A 74 -8.84 4.14 -7.33
C LEU A 74 -10.02 3.50 -8.07
N GLU A 75 -11.08 4.25 -8.35
CA GLU A 75 -12.21 3.78 -9.16
C GLU A 75 -11.76 3.42 -10.58
N THR A 76 -10.89 4.23 -11.19
CA THR A 76 -10.31 3.97 -12.51
C THR A 76 -9.42 2.73 -12.48
N LEU A 77 -8.57 2.60 -11.47
CA LEU A 77 -7.66 1.47 -11.29
C LEU A 77 -8.38 0.16 -10.92
N SER A 78 -9.59 0.24 -10.39
CA SER A 78 -10.41 -0.94 -10.06
C SER A 78 -11.18 -1.50 -11.26
N LYS A 79 -11.30 -0.75 -12.36
CA LYS A 79 -11.96 -1.23 -13.59
C LYS A 79 -11.14 -2.36 -14.24
N PRO A 80 -11.76 -3.26 -15.02
CA PRO A 80 -11.04 -4.28 -15.78
C PRO A 80 -9.92 -3.66 -16.63
N SER A 81 -8.76 -4.32 -16.67
CA SER A 81 -7.59 -3.78 -17.38
C SER A 81 -7.88 -3.66 -18.88
N PRO A 82 -7.76 -2.45 -19.47
CA PRO A 82 -7.81 -2.26 -20.92
C PRO A 82 -6.47 -2.61 -21.60
N LEU A 83 -5.42 -2.90 -20.83
CA LEU A 83 -4.07 -3.11 -21.33
C LEU A 83 -3.98 -4.49 -22.01
N LYS A 84 -3.75 -4.48 -23.33
CA LYS A 84 -3.54 -5.73 -24.09
C LYS A 84 -2.17 -6.31 -23.74
N ALA A 85 -2.14 -7.55 -23.25
CA ALA A 85 -0.91 -8.28 -22.88
C ALA A 85 0.21 -8.15 -23.92
N ASN A 86 -0.11 -8.34 -25.20
CA ASN A 86 0.88 -8.41 -26.29
C ASN A 86 1.38 -7.05 -26.79
N ALA A 87 0.78 -5.94 -26.36
CA ALA A 87 1.12 -4.61 -26.87
C ALA A 87 2.16 -3.88 -26.01
N ILE A 88 2.37 -4.30 -24.77
CA ILE A 88 3.17 -3.57 -23.79
C ILE A 88 4.40 -4.38 -23.43
N THR A 89 5.51 -4.03 -24.06
CA THR A 89 6.81 -4.67 -23.84
C THR A 89 7.71 -3.85 -22.93
N THR A 90 7.57 -2.52 -22.91
CA THR A 90 8.48 -1.63 -22.17
C THR A 90 7.76 -0.78 -21.14
N LEU A 91 8.49 -0.31 -20.13
CA LEU A 91 7.96 0.63 -19.14
C LEU A 91 7.42 1.92 -19.78
N ASN A 92 8.11 2.45 -20.80
CA ASN A 92 7.60 3.62 -21.54
C ASN A 92 6.27 3.34 -22.24
N SER A 93 6.14 2.18 -22.91
CA SER A 93 4.88 1.79 -23.56
C SER A 93 3.75 1.57 -22.54
N LEU A 94 4.08 1.08 -21.35
CA LEU A 94 3.13 0.91 -20.27
C LEU A 94 2.59 2.26 -19.79
N ALA A 95 3.48 3.20 -19.48
CA ALA A 95 3.08 4.54 -19.07
C ALA A 95 2.29 5.27 -20.17
N GLN A 96 2.67 5.11 -21.44
CA GLN A 96 1.92 5.68 -22.56
C GLN A 96 0.49 5.11 -22.60
N ALA A 97 0.31 3.80 -22.50
CA ALA A 97 -1.02 3.17 -22.49
C ALA A 97 -1.84 3.59 -21.25
N LEU A 98 -1.21 3.67 -20.07
CA LEU A 98 -1.87 4.14 -18.84
C LEU A 98 -2.35 5.59 -18.92
N SER A 99 -1.61 6.44 -19.64
CA SER A 99 -1.91 7.87 -19.78
C SER A 99 -3.26 8.14 -20.47
N GLU A 100 -3.79 7.16 -21.20
CA GLU A 100 -5.13 7.24 -21.82
C GLU A 100 -6.26 7.16 -20.78
N HIS A 101 -5.98 6.62 -19.59
CA HIS A 101 -6.98 6.35 -18.54
C HIS A 101 -6.79 7.21 -17.30
N CYS A 102 -5.55 7.53 -16.94
CA CYS A 102 -5.25 8.31 -15.74
C CYS A 102 -3.96 9.11 -15.89
N PRO A 103 -3.80 10.23 -15.16
CA PRO A 103 -2.52 10.93 -15.09
C PRO A 103 -1.44 9.99 -14.55
N VAL A 104 -0.37 9.79 -15.34
CA VAL A 104 0.73 8.89 -14.99
C VAL A 104 2.08 9.58 -15.17
N VAL A 105 3.03 9.29 -14.27
CA VAL A 105 4.40 9.79 -14.32
C VAL A 105 5.35 8.65 -14.00
N ILE A 106 6.47 8.58 -14.74
CA ILE A 106 7.60 7.72 -14.37
C ILE A 106 8.61 8.58 -13.62
N ASP A 107 9.01 8.14 -12.43
CA ASP A 107 10.03 8.81 -11.63
C ASP A 107 11.44 8.52 -12.19
N ARG A 108 11.83 9.29 -13.20
CA ARG A 108 13.11 9.09 -13.89
C ARG A 108 14.32 9.25 -12.97
N ARG A 109 14.22 10.11 -11.94
CA ARG A 109 15.34 10.35 -11.03
C ARG A 109 15.68 9.08 -10.26
N SER A 110 14.66 8.44 -9.68
CA SER A 110 14.83 7.20 -8.93
C SER A 110 15.28 6.07 -9.86
N LEU A 111 14.71 5.96 -11.06
CA LEU A 111 15.19 4.99 -12.05
C LEU A 111 16.68 5.17 -12.39
N ASP A 112 17.12 6.41 -12.65
CA ASP A 112 18.52 6.72 -12.96
C ASP A 112 19.46 6.40 -11.79
N GLU A 113 19.03 6.67 -10.55
CA GLU A 113 19.79 6.39 -9.33
C GLU A 113 20.06 4.89 -9.11
N TYR A 114 19.07 4.06 -9.45
CA TYR A 114 19.18 2.59 -9.36
C TYR A 114 19.63 1.94 -10.68
N GLY A 115 20.02 2.72 -11.69
CA GLY A 115 20.53 2.22 -12.97
C GLY A 115 19.47 1.51 -13.84
N MET A 116 18.20 1.75 -13.58
CA MET A 116 17.08 1.24 -14.38
C MET A 116 16.84 2.13 -15.60
N ARG A 117 16.41 1.53 -16.71
CA ARG A 117 16.17 2.27 -17.96
C ARG A 117 14.69 2.28 -18.30
N ILE A 118 14.21 3.38 -18.86
CA ILE A 118 12.80 3.53 -19.27
C ILE A 118 12.39 2.58 -20.41
N ASP A 119 13.35 2.10 -21.19
CA ASP A 119 13.20 1.10 -22.24
C ASP A 119 13.35 -0.35 -21.73
N MET A 120 13.40 -0.56 -20.41
CA MET A 120 13.47 -1.90 -19.83
C MET A 120 12.25 -2.74 -20.24
N ASP A 121 12.54 -4.01 -20.54
CA ASP A 121 11.57 -4.98 -20.99
C ASP A 121 10.83 -5.59 -19.80
N LEU A 122 9.51 -5.38 -19.75
CA LEU A 122 8.59 -5.91 -18.74
C LEU A 122 7.97 -7.25 -19.16
N SER A 123 8.23 -7.72 -20.38
CA SER A 123 7.59 -8.94 -20.90
C SER A 123 7.96 -10.20 -20.12
N LYS A 124 9.12 -10.21 -19.45
CA LYS A 124 9.59 -11.34 -18.64
C LYS A 124 8.70 -11.62 -17.42
N ASN A 125 7.95 -10.63 -16.97
CA ASN A 125 7.14 -10.70 -15.75
C ASN A 125 5.69 -11.14 -16.03
N LEU A 126 5.30 -11.19 -17.31
CA LEU A 126 4.02 -11.72 -17.75
C LEU A 126 4.05 -13.25 -17.73
N LEU A 127 4.09 -13.84 -16.54
CA LEU A 127 4.00 -15.29 -16.34
C LEU A 127 2.62 -15.88 -16.70
N LEU A 128 1.65 -15.02 -17.01
CA LEU A 128 0.31 -15.42 -17.41
C LEU A 128 0.08 -15.02 -18.87
N ASP A 129 0.73 -15.73 -19.79
CA ASP A 129 0.01 -15.99 -21.02
C ASP A 129 -0.40 -17.45 -21.01
N ASN A 130 -1.72 -17.62 -21.03
CA ASN A 130 -2.41 -18.89 -21.04
C ASN A 130 -1.77 -19.75 -22.13
N THR A 131 -0.93 -20.72 -21.73
CA THR A 131 -0.66 -21.90 -22.56
C THR A 131 -2.01 -22.31 -23.09
N SER A 132 -2.18 -22.08 -24.38
CA SER A 132 -3.42 -22.30 -25.08
C SER A 132 -3.91 -23.66 -24.65
N LYS A 133 -5.05 -23.69 -23.97
CA LYS A 133 -5.75 -24.94 -23.67
C LYS A 133 -6.02 -25.54 -25.04
N GLU A 134 -5.09 -26.36 -25.55
CA GLU A 134 -5.41 -27.30 -26.60
C GLU A 134 -6.64 -28.05 -26.11
N PRO A 135 -7.68 -28.22 -26.95
CA PRO A 135 -8.89 -28.90 -26.54
C PRO A 135 -8.55 -30.34 -26.16
N VAL A 136 -8.30 -30.58 -24.87
CA VAL A 136 -8.10 -31.91 -24.32
C VAL A 136 -9.45 -32.61 -24.40
N SER A 137 -9.52 -33.54 -25.34
CA SER A 137 -10.62 -34.49 -25.51
C SER A 137 -10.93 -35.18 -24.17
N ASN A 138 -12.19 -35.10 -23.76
CA ASN A 138 -12.79 -35.75 -22.60
C ASN A 138 -12.42 -37.25 -22.47
N GLU A 139 -11.83 -37.64 -21.34
CA GLU A 139 -11.98 -39.00 -20.78
C GLU A 139 -12.26 -38.96 -19.26
N GLN A 140 -13.52 -39.27 -18.94
CA GLN A 140 -14.08 -39.99 -17.78
C GLN A 140 -13.52 -39.79 -16.34
N SER A 141 -14.28 -38.99 -15.58
CA SER A 141 -14.84 -39.27 -14.24
C SER A 141 -14.17 -40.28 -13.30
N VAL A 142 -13.62 -39.77 -12.18
CA VAL A 142 -13.50 -40.49 -10.91
C VAL A 142 -13.95 -39.57 -9.77
N ASP A 143 -14.95 -40.03 -9.00
CA ASP A 143 -15.51 -39.35 -7.82
C ASP A 143 -14.43 -39.13 -6.74
N GLN A 144 -14.04 -37.87 -6.52
CA GLN A 144 -13.28 -37.46 -5.34
C GLN A 144 -14.15 -36.61 -4.41
N PRO A 145 -14.20 -36.92 -3.10
CA PRO A 145 -14.96 -36.14 -2.13
C PRO A 145 -14.32 -34.76 -1.93
N ALA A 146 -15.15 -33.73 -2.02
CA ALA A 146 -14.81 -32.32 -1.89
C ALA A 146 -13.90 -32.05 -0.68
N SER A 147 -12.67 -31.61 -0.93
CA SER A 147 -11.78 -31.13 0.13
C SER A 147 -12.30 -29.80 0.67
N ASN A 148 -12.74 -29.81 1.94
CA ASN A 148 -13.09 -28.63 2.75
C ASN A 148 -11.87 -27.75 3.03
N GLN A 149 -11.30 -27.12 2.01
CA GLN A 149 -10.28 -26.09 2.17
C GLN A 149 -10.97 -24.72 2.18
N TRP A 150 -10.91 -24.02 3.31
CA TRP A 150 -11.60 -22.75 3.55
C TRP A 150 -11.09 -21.59 2.66
N TRP A 151 -9.96 -21.76 1.98
CA TRP A 151 -9.49 -20.85 0.91
C TRP A 151 -10.13 -21.12 -0.45
N ALA A 152 -10.82 -22.25 -0.65
CA ALA A 152 -11.62 -22.52 -1.85
C ALA A 152 -13.05 -21.94 -1.75
N ALA A 153 -13.50 -21.57 -0.53
CA ALA A 153 -14.84 -21.05 -0.27
C ALA A 153 -14.93 -19.51 -0.32
N ALA A 154 -13.81 -18.81 -0.51
CA ALA A 154 -13.82 -17.39 -0.85
C ALA A 154 -14.20 -17.25 -2.32
N SER A 155 -15.51 -17.28 -2.58
CA SER A 155 -16.19 -17.10 -3.87
C SER A 155 -15.81 -18.11 -4.95
N GLU A 156 -16.67 -19.10 -5.20
CA GLU A 156 -16.74 -19.72 -6.52
C GLU A 156 -16.92 -18.60 -7.56
N PRO A 157 -15.96 -18.38 -8.48
CA PRO A 157 -16.13 -17.39 -9.51
C PRO A 157 -17.23 -17.89 -10.45
N THR A 158 -18.42 -17.31 -10.35
CA THR A 158 -19.43 -17.42 -11.41
C THR A 158 -18.72 -17.06 -12.71
N SER A 159 -18.69 -18.00 -13.66
CA SER A 159 -17.90 -18.02 -14.89
C SER A 159 -18.18 -16.84 -15.83
N ASN A 160 -17.80 -15.65 -15.39
CA ASN A 160 -17.75 -14.43 -16.18
C ASN A 160 -16.27 -14.05 -16.25
N ASP A 161 -15.87 -13.67 -17.45
CA ASP A 161 -14.54 -13.28 -17.91
C ASP A 161 -13.99 -12.06 -17.13
N HIS A 162 -13.79 -12.21 -15.83
CA HIS A 162 -13.29 -11.16 -14.95
C HIS A 162 -11.77 -11.10 -15.10
N GLY A 163 -11.32 -10.46 -16.18
CA GLY A 163 -9.94 -10.02 -16.32
C GLY A 163 -9.50 -9.23 -15.08
N LEU A 164 -8.20 -9.24 -14.81
CA LEU A 164 -7.62 -8.48 -13.70
C LEU A 164 -8.05 -7.02 -13.76
N SER A 165 -8.25 -6.40 -12.59
CA SER A 165 -8.38 -4.95 -12.53
C SER A 165 -7.12 -4.30 -13.09
N LEU A 166 -7.22 -3.07 -13.57
CA LEU A 166 -6.07 -2.31 -14.05
C LEU A 166 -4.95 -2.28 -12.99
N LEU A 167 -5.28 -2.07 -11.72
CA LEU A 167 -4.30 -2.14 -10.63
C LEU A 167 -3.65 -3.52 -10.53
N GLY A 168 -4.44 -4.60 -10.59
CA GLY A 168 -3.93 -5.97 -10.49
C GLY A 168 -3.01 -6.33 -11.65
N ASP A 169 -3.39 -5.97 -12.87
CA ASP A 169 -2.57 -6.16 -14.08
C ASP A 169 -1.27 -5.36 -13.99
N LEU A 170 -1.32 -4.12 -13.47
CA LEU A 170 -0.13 -3.31 -13.26
C LEU A 170 0.83 -3.89 -12.22
N VAL A 171 0.32 -4.28 -11.06
CA VAL A 171 1.12 -4.92 -10.01
C VAL A 171 1.78 -6.18 -10.56
N GLN A 172 1.04 -6.99 -11.32
CA GLN A 172 1.60 -8.18 -11.94
C GLN A 172 2.71 -7.86 -12.96
N ARG A 173 2.56 -6.83 -13.79
CA ARG A 173 3.57 -6.44 -14.79
C ARG A 173 4.86 -5.91 -14.17
N LEU A 174 4.73 -5.18 -13.06
CA LEU A 174 5.86 -4.60 -12.35
C LEU A 174 6.52 -5.61 -11.39
N ASP A 175 5.85 -6.73 -11.09
CA ASP A 175 6.39 -7.78 -10.24
C ASP A 175 7.74 -8.29 -10.75
N GLY A 176 8.73 -8.37 -9.87
CA GLY A 176 10.10 -8.79 -10.22
C GLY A 176 10.95 -7.75 -10.98
N SER A 177 10.48 -6.52 -11.17
CA SER A 177 11.27 -5.42 -11.80
C SER A 177 11.80 -4.37 -10.83
N ASP A 178 11.69 -4.58 -9.52
CA ASP A 178 12.00 -3.60 -8.46
C ASP A 178 11.28 -2.25 -8.62
N LEU A 179 10.12 -2.28 -9.29
CA LEU A 179 9.22 -1.15 -9.49
C LEU A 179 7.92 -1.33 -8.72
N GLU A 180 7.37 -0.22 -8.23
CA GLU A 180 6.07 -0.18 -7.57
C GLU A 180 5.24 1.01 -8.09
N ILE A 181 3.92 0.92 -7.91
CA ILE A 181 3.00 2.04 -8.17
C ILE A 181 2.69 2.77 -6.88
N VAL A 182 2.76 4.08 -6.97
CA VAL A 182 2.47 5.00 -5.89
C VAL A 182 1.40 5.99 -6.33
N LEU A 183 0.37 6.22 -5.51
CA LEU A 183 -0.63 7.27 -5.71
C LEU A 183 -0.17 8.54 -4.98
N TYR A 184 0.24 9.54 -5.75
CA TYR A 184 0.84 10.75 -5.19
C TYR A 184 0.46 11.97 -6.03
N HIS A 185 0.16 13.11 -5.43
CA HIS A 185 -0.19 14.36 -6.14
C HIS A 185 -1.26 14.17 -7.24
N SER A 186 -2.32 13.41 -6.93
CA SER A 186 -3.43 13.11 -7.86
C SER A 186 -2.99 12.45 -9.19
N ARG A 187 -1.93 11.64 -9.17
CA ARG A 187 -1.47 10.84 -10.31
C ARG A 187 -0.93 9.48 -9.88
N VAL A 188 -0.84 8.57 -10.84
CA VAL A 188 -0.13 7.30 -10.71
C VAL A 188 1.35 7.55 -10.98
N VAL A 189 2.21 7.27 -10.01
CA VAL A 189 3.66 7.36 -10.16
C VAL A 189 4.21 5.94 -10.22
N ILE A 190 4.95 5.62 -11.28
CA ILE A 190 5.74 4.39 -11.36
C ILE A 190 7.17 4.76 -10.94
N THR A 191 7.66 4.15 -9.87
CA THR A 191 8.96 4.42 -9.27
C THR A 191 9.58 3.15 -8.73
N THR A 192 10.81 3.22 -8.21
CA THR A 192 11.47 2.08 -7.58
C THR A 192 10.87 1.81 -6.20
N ILE A 193 11.02 0.58 -5.69
CA ILE A 193 10.50 0.21 -4.37
C ILE A 193 11.09 1.11 -3.27
N GLU A 194 12.39 1.41 -3.36
CA GLU A 194 13.09 2.25 -2.39
C GLU A 194 12.55 3.68 -2.39
N ALA A 195 12.34 4.26 -3.57
CA ALA A 195 11.75 5.60 -3.68
C ALA A 195 10.28 5.62 -3.22
N ALA A 196 9.52 4.55 -3.45
CA ALA A 196 8.16 4.41 -2.93
C ALA A 196 8.13 4.40 -1.40
N GLU A 197 9.10 3.74 -0.75
CA GLU A 197 9.28 3.75 0.70
C GLU A 197 9.65 5.15 1.21
N GLU A 198 10.56 5.85 0.55
CA GLU A 198 10.97 7.20 0.95
C GLU A 198 9.82 8.22 0.88
N LEU A 199 8.92 8.09 -0.09
CA LEU A 199 7.75 8.97 -0.23
C LEU A 199 6.81 8.92 0.98
N ASN A 200 6.80 7.81 1.73
CA ASN A 200 6.16 7.69 3.04
C ASN A 200 4.71 8.22 3.09
N ILE A 201 3.87 7.81 2.13
CA ILE A 201 2.48 8.30 2.03
C ILE A 201 1.76 8.10 3.35
N VAL A 202 1.24 9.20 3.89
CA VAL A 202 0.49 9.20 5.14
C VAL A 202 -1.00 9.10 4.84
N ARG A 203 -1.68 8.17 5.52
CA ARG A 203 -3.12 7.97 5.47
C ARG A 203 -3.69 7.89 6.88
N MET A 204 -4.87 8.47 7.07
CA MET A 204 -5.64 8.36 8.30
C MET A 204 -6.85 7.47 8.08
N TYR A 205 -7.11 6.55 9.00
CA TYR A 205 -8.27 5.67 9.02
C TYR A 205 -9.09 5.95 10.27
N GLU A 206 -10.40 6.09 10.11
CA GLU A 206 -11.33 6.28 11.21
C GLU A 206 -11.75 4.89 11.74
N ILE A 207 -11.21 4.49 12.89
CA ILE A 207 -11.32 3.12 13.41
C ILE A 207 -12.23 3.03 14.64
N SER A 208 -13.03 4.07 14.96
CA SER A 208 -13.94 4.06 16.10
C SER A 208 -14.93 2.89 16.13
N PRO A 209 -15.41 2.35 14.99
CA PRO A 209 -16.25 1.15 15.01
C PRO A 209 -15.54 -0.12 15.52
N LEU A 210 -14.20 -0.16 15.47
CA LEU A 210 -13.37 -1.34 15.74
C LEU A 210 -12.97 -1.48 17.22
N LYS A 211 -13.87 -1.14 18.15
CA LYS A 211 -13.57 -1.14 19.59
C LYS A 211 -13.11 -2.50 20.10
N GLY A 212 -12.13 -2.50 21.01
CA GLY A 212 -11.62 -3.69 21.69
C GLY A 212 -10.47 -4.40 20.98
N LEU A 213 -9.92 -3.82 19.90
CA LEU A 213 -8.75 -4.36 19.21
C LEU A 213 -7.46 -3.66 19.67
N ASP A 214 -7.08 -3.89 20.93
CA ASP A 214 -5.84 -3.33 21.47
C ASP A 214 -4.59 -3.86 20.73
N SER A 215 -4.69 -5.05 20.15
CA SER A 215 -3.67 -5.69 19.32
C SER A 215 -3.78 -5.37 17.82
N LEU A 216 -4.59 -4.38 17.41
CA LEU A 216 -4.80 -4.07 15.99
C LEU A 216 -3.48 -3.74 15.29
N VAL A 217 -2.67 -2.87 15.90
CA VAL A 217 -1.38 -2.42 15.36
C VAL A 217 -0.41 -3.61 15.22
N ASP A 218 -0.32 -4.45 16.24
CA ASP A 218 0.53 -5.65 16.22
C ASP A 218 0.09 -6.62 15.12
N THR A 219 -1.22 -6.82 14.98
CA THR A 219 -1.80 -7.70 13.97
C THR A 219 -1.47 -7.20 12.57
N ILE A 220 -1.65 -5.91 12.30
CA ILE A 220 -1.33 -5.32 10.99
C ILE A 220 0.17 -5.44 10.70
N THR A 221 1.02 -5.09 11.68
CA THR A 221 2.48 -5.15 11.57
C THR A 221 2.99 -6.56 11.26
N GLN A 222 2.39 -7.58 11.88
CA GLN A 222 2.77 -8.97 11.66
C GLN A 222 2.20 -9.58 10.37
N THR A 223 1.11 -9.03 9.84
CA THR A 223 0.38 -9.62 8.71
C THR A 223 0.81 -9.06 7.36
N PHE A 224 1.11 -7.76 7.28
CA PHE A 224 1.37 -7.09 6.00
C PHE A 224 2.78 -6.55 5.95
N ASP A 225 3.59 -7.05 5.02
CA ASP A 225 4.94 -6.55 4.71
C ASP A 225 5.77 -6.31 6.01
N PRO A 226 5.96 -7.34 6.85
CA PRO A 226 6.53 -7.17 8.20
C PRO A 226 7.89 -6.46 8.18
N ASP A 227 8.70 -6.76 7.18
CA ASP A 227 9.98 -6.17 6.86
C ASP A 227 9.94 -4.68 6.53
N ARG A 228 8.78 -4.12 6.15
CA ARG A 228 8.64 -2.68 5.86
C ARG A 228 8.43 -1.81 7.09
N TRP A 229 8.06 -2.35 8.25
CA TRP A 229 7.74 -1.54 9.43
C TRP A 229 8.98 -1.14 10.25
N GLU A 230 8.99 0.08 10.78
CA GLU A 230 10.10 0.66 11.55
C GLU A 230 10.50 -0.20 12.76
N ILE A 231 9.52 -0.77 13.48
CA ILE A 231 9.79 -1.64 14.63
C ILE A 231 10.58 -2.91 14.23
N LEU A 232 10.59 -3.23 12.94
CA LEU A 232 11.33 -4.34 12.32
C LEU A 232 12.47 -3.85 11.41
N GLY A 233 12.78 -2.55 11.43
CA GLY A 233 13.90 -1.95 10.69
C GLY A 233 13.55 -1.34 9.33
N GLY A 234 12.28 -1.28 8.95
CA GLY A 234 11.82 -0.62 7.73
C GLY A 234 11.49 0.87 7.90
N GLN A 235 10.87 1.49 6.89
CA GLN A 235 10.52 2.92 6.89
C GLN A 235 9.06 3.19 7.27
N ALA A 236 8.18 2.19 7.15
CA ALA A 236 6.76 2.38 7.40
C ALA A 236 6.46 2.53 8.89
N MET A 237 5.54 3.43 9.22
CA MET A 237 5.14 3.74 10.58
C MET A 237 3.64 3.61 10.75
N MET A 238 3.21 3.19 11.94
CA MET A 238 1.81 3.09 12.29
C MET A 238 1.59 3.61 13.72
N ARG A 239 0.56 4.43 13.90
CA ARG A 239 0.22 4.98 15.21
C ARG A 239 -1.29 5.09 15.39
N ARG A 240 -1.79 4.64 16.53
CA ARG A 240 -3.17 4.90 16.96
C ARG A 240 -3.24 6.21 17.75
N ILE A 241 -4.25 7.02 17.47
CA ILE A 241 -4.55 8.26 18.20
C ILE A 241 -6.02 8.24 18.58
N SER A 242 -6.29 8.38 19.88
CA SER A 242 -7.64 8.49 20.40
C SER A 242 -7.94 9.95 20.75
N THR A 243 -9.12 10.42 20.35
CA THR A 243 -9.70 11.69 20.79
C THR A 243 -10.97 11.40 21.61
N ASP A 244 -11.56 12.42 22.22
CA ASP A 244 -12.79 12.27 23.01
C ASP A 244 -13.96 11.69 22.21
N GLN A 245 -13.93 11.85 20.87
CA GLN A 245 -15.03 11.47 19.99
C GLN A 245 -14.68 10.30 19.07
N ASN A 246 -13.42 10.16 18.67
CA ASN A 246 -13.02 9.24 17.60
C ASN A 246 -11.68 8.56 17.88
N ASP A 247 -11.53 7.34 17.40
CA ASP A 247 -10.26 6.63 17.31
C ASP A 247 -9.74 6.66 15.87
N TRP A 248 -8.48 7.04 15.71
CA TRP A 248 -7.79 7.14 14.43
C TRP A 248 -6.60 6.20 14.38
N LEU A 249 -6.37 5.61 13.21
CA LEU A 249 -5.13 4.94 12.87
C LEU A 249 -4.43 5.77 11.80
N ILE A 250 -3.21 6.21 12.08
CA ILE A 250 -2.36 6.92 11.14
C ILE A 250 -1.30 5.95 10.65
N VAL A 251 -1.18 5.80 9.34
CA VAL A 251 -0.22 4.90 8.70
C VAL A 251 0.59 5.71 7.71
N SER A 252 1.92 5.63 7.81
CA SER A 252 2.86 6.12 6.81
C SER A 252 3.51 4.91 6.15
N ALA A 253 3.19 4.65 4.89
CA ALA A 253 3.61 3.45 4.17
C ALA A 253 3.38 3.62 2.65
N PRO A 254 4.05 2.80 1.81
CA PRO A 254 3.78 2.76 0.37
C PRO A 254 2.30 2.46 0.05
N THR A 255 1.85 2.90 -1.12
CA THR A 255 0.45 2.77 -1.56
C THR A 255 -0.06 1.33 -1.46
N MET A 256 0.72 0.33 -1.87
CA MET A 256 0.24 -1.06 -1.84
C MET A 256 0.00 -1.54 -0.41
N THR A 257 0.86 -1.18 0.54
CA THR A 257 0.68 -1.48 1.96
C THR A 257 -0.56 -0.76 2.50
N GLN A 258 -0.81 0.50 2.14
CA GLN A 258 -2.02 1.24 2.53
C GLN A 258 -3.32 0.57 2.02
N LEU A 259 -3.30 0.04 0.79
CA LEU A 259 -4.44 -0.68 0.22
C LEU A 259 -4.70 -2.01 0.93
N LYS A 260 -3.64 -2.75 1.28
CA LYS A 260 -3.74 -3.98 2.10
C LYS A 260 -4.35 -3.66 3.47
N VAL A 261 -3.87 -2.62 4.14
CA VAL A 261 -4.41 -2.14 5.42
C VAL A 261 -5.89 -1.76 5.29
N GLN A 262 -6.26 -0.99 4.26
CA GLN A 262 -7.66 -0.62 4.02
C GLN A 262 -8.56 -1.86 3.84
N ALA A 263 -8.14 -2.82 3.02
CA ALA A 263 -8.90 -4.04 2.76
C ALA A 263 -9.07 -4.88 4.05
N PHE A 264 -8.02 -4.97 4.86
CA PHE A 264 -8.06 -5.63 6.16
C PHE A 264 -9.04 -4.95 7.12
N LEU A 265 -8.92 -3.63 7.29
CA LEU A 265 -9.81 -2.84 8.15
C LEU A 265 -11.28 -2.96 7.71
N ASN A 266 -11.55 -2.94 6.41
CA ASN A 266 -12.88 -3.15 5.86
C ASN A 266 -13.43 -4.54 6.22
N ARG A 267 -12.59 -5.57 6.16
CA ARG A 267 -12.98 -6.95 6.45
C ARG A 267 -13.33 -7.16 7.92
N ILE A 268 -12.54 -6.62 8.83
CA ILE A 268 -12.79 -6.77 10.28
C ILE A 268 -13.94 -5.89 10.78
N ASN A 269 -14.38 -4.90 10.00
CA ASN A 269 -15.54 -4.07 10.32
C ASN A 269 -16.89 -4.66 9.83
N GLN A 270 -16.89 -5.81 9.15
CA GLN A 270 -18.11 -6.52 8.73
C GLN A 270 -18.77 -7.23 9.91
#